data_AF-A0A976XIC6-F1
#
_entry.id   AF-A0A976XIC6-F1
#
_cell.length_a   1.000
_cell.length_b   1.000
_cell.length_c   1.000
_cell.angle_alpha   90.00
_cell.angle_beta   90.00
_cell.angle_gamma   90.00
#
_symmetry.space_group_name_H-M   'P 1'
#
loop_
_entity.id
_entity.type
_entity.pdbx_description
1 polymer ?
#
loop_
_entity_poly.entity_id
_entity_poly.type
_entity_poly.pdbx_seq_one_letter_code
_entity_poly.pdbx_strand_id
1 'polypeptide(L)'
;MLINTCILSILILTGPNLGTAKCLKDYTNPCPEGWTMSGWDVGVCKAPISYFGPCSSEIISTNNRLDKGILETKCGISWPCLEVCERDLGKCPKNWLTSQKTCTPSSSYKGNCSGPVSLESMEMSQKILWGMKCDIHFMCKESCQKDYYSKCPKDWKLVRGNCEAPKGYNGPCHPIANLSFFNQKMKEQFEVVCNVKYPCKGGK
;
A
#
# COMPACT_ATOMS: atom_id res chain seq x y z
N MET A 1 -29.86 -21.88 16.02
CA MET A 1 -29.38 -20.88 16.99
C MET A 1 -27.87 -21.12 17.16
N LEU A 2 -27.04 -20.36 16.45
CA LEU A 2 -26.36 -19.13 16.89
C LEU A 2 -25.23 -19.46 17.91
N ILE A 3 -23.96 -19.06 17.80
CA ILE A 3 -23.17 -18.31 16.81
C ILE A 3 -21.73 -18.81 16.96
N ASN A 4 -21.08 -18.95 15.81
CA ASN A 4 -19.66 -19.17 15.58
C ASN A 4 -18.85 -17.90 15.93
N THR A 5 -17.84 -17.97 16.78
CA THR A 5 -16.77 -16.95 16.83
C THR A 5 -15.41 -17.59 17.08
N CYS A 6 -14.68 -17.84 16.00
CA CYS A 6 -13.23 -17.96 16.03
C CYS A 6 -12.66 -16.60 16.46
N ILE A 7 -12.23 -16.51 17.73
CA ILE A 7 -11.35 -15.44 18.18
C ILE A 7 -9.99 -15.72 17.54
N LEU A 8 -9.69 -15.01 16.45
CA LEU A 8 -8.36 -14.94 15.88
C LEU A 8 -7.50 -14.16 16.87
N SER A 9 -6.89 -14.88 17.81
CA SER A 9 -5.90 -14.36 18.73
C SER A 9 -4.76 -13.76 17.90
N ILE A 10 -4.66 -12.43 17.93
CA ILE A 10 -3.49 -11.70 17.48
C ILE A 10 -2.34 -12.17 18.37
N LEU A 11 -1.53 -13.09 17.85
CA LEU A 11 -0.23 -13.42 18.42
C LEU A 11 0.60 -12.14 18.37
N ILE A 12 0.67 -11.47 19.53
CA ILE A 12 1.71 -10.51 19.87
C ILE A 12 3.02 -11.30 19.83
N LEU A 13 3.73 -11.25 18.69
CA LEU A 13 5.11 -11.71 18.60
C LEU A 13 6.00 -10.65 19.26
N THR A 14 6.15 -10.73 20.58
CA THR A 14 7.35 -10.21 21.25
C THR A 14 8.49 -11.18 20.99
N GLY A 15 9.32 -10.87 19.99
CA GLY A 15 10.60 -11.51 19.70
C GLY A 15 11.69 -10.44 19.48
N PRO A 16 12.96 -10.73 19.82
CA PRO A 16 13.96 -9.71 20.16
C PRO A 16 14.57 -9.03 18.92
N ASN A 17 14.70 -7.71 19.02
CA ASN A 17 15.69 -6.86 18.35
C ASN A 17 15.91 -7.11 16.82
N LEU A 18 14.92 -6.78 16.00
CA LEU A 18 15.14 -6.50 14.57
C LEU A 18 15.46 -5.02 14.38
N GLY A 19 16.74 -4.72 14.18
CA GLY A 19 17.19 -3.40 13.74
C GLY A 19 16.47 -2.95 12.46
N THR A 20 15.84 -1.78 12.55
CA THR A 20 15.57 -0.84 11.44
C THR A 20 14.74 -1.30 10.23
N ALA A 21 13.73 -2.16 10.37
CA ALA A 21 12.70 -2.26 9.33
C ALA A 21 11.65 -1.16 9.51
N LYS A 22 11.86 0.03 8.91
CA LYS A 22 10.92 1.18 8.96
C LYS A 22 9.54 0.88 8.34
N CYS A 23 9.43 -0.13 7.47
CA CYS A 23 8.22 -0.53 6.75
C CYS A 23 8.45 -1.82 5.94
N LEU A 24 7.38 -2.41 5.38
CA LEU A 24 7.49 -3.43 4.33
C LEU A 24 7.96 -2.78 3.01
N LYS A 25 8.98 -3.33 2.36
CA LYS A 25 9.67 -2.73 1.20
C LYS A 25 9.01 -3.03 -0.14
N ASP A 26 9.02 -2.04 -1.03
CA ASP A 26 8.66 -2.15 -2.45
C ASP A 26 9.86 -2.53 -3.33
N TYR A 27 10.12 -3.83 -3.36
CA TYR A 27 11.14 -4.41 -4.24
C TYR A 27 10.70 -4.53 -5.71
N THR A 28 9.51 -4.06 -6.08
CA THR A 28 9.18 -3.92 -7.51
C THR A 28 9.93 -2.77 -8.17
N ASN A 29 10.41 -1.80 -7.38
CA ASN A 29 11.25 -0.73 -7.90
C ASN A 29 12.64 -1.28 -8.25
N PRO A 30 13.15 -0.99 -9.46
CA PRO A 30 14.44 -1.52 -9.89
C PRO A 30 15.58 -0.90 -9.08
N CYS A 31 15.50 0.40 -8.78
CA CYS A 31 16.49 1.13 -8.02
C CYS A 31 16.02 1.48 -6.60
N PRO A 32 16.97 1.68 -5.67
CA PRO A 32 16.69 2.24 -4.35
C PRO A 32 16.04 3.62 -4.43
N GLU A 33 15.44 4.04 -3.33
CA GLU A 33 14.84 5.37 -3.19
C GLU A 33 15.89 6.47 -3.43
N GLY A 34 15.57 7.42 -4.31
CA GLY A 34 16.47 8.51 -4.70
C GLY A 34 17.58 8.13 -5.68
N TRP A 35 17.70 6.86 -6.06
CA TRP A 35 18.63 6.40 -7.09
C TRP A 35 17.93 6.33 -8.45
N THR A 36 18.67 6.60 -9.52
CA THR A 36 18.13 6.67 -10.89
C THR A 36 18.70 5.58 -11.77
N MET A 37 17.87 5.00 -12.65
CA MET A 37 18.35 4.05 -13.66
C MET A 37 19.28 4.77 -14.66
N SER A 38 20.43 4.17 -14.97
CA SER A 38 21.36 4.66 -15.98
C SER A 38 20.68 4.68 -17.36
N GLY A 39 20.86 5.77 -18.09
CA GLY A 39 20.36 5.90 -19.47
C GLY A 39 21.22 5.18 -20.51
N TRP A 40 22.46 4.81 -20.15
CA TRP A 40 23.42 4.17 -21.04
C TRP A 40 23.63 2.69 -20.72
N ASP A 41 23.57 2.32 -19.45
CA ASP A 41 23.81 0.96 -18.97
C ASP A 41 22.49 0.34 -18.47
N VAL A 42 21.96 -0.59 -19.25
CA VAL A 42 20.71 -1.28 -18.89
C VAL A 42 20.88 -2.00 -17.57
N GLY A 43 20.02 -1.68 -16.59
CA GLY A 43 20.02 -2.35 -15.30
C GLY A 43 21.08 -1.85 -14.33
N VAL A 44 21.62 -0.64 -14.50
CA VAL A 44 22.50 0.00 -13.52
C VAL A 44 21.77 1.15 -12.82
N CYS A 45 21.81 1.17 -11.49
CA CYS A 45 21.28 2.24 -10.67
C CYS A 45 22.40 3.18 -10.22
N LYS A 46 22.24 4.48 -10.50
CA LYS A 46 23.17 5.54 -10.11
C LYS A 46 22.68 6.24 -8.84
N ALA A 47 23.60 6.43 -7.90
CA ALA A 47 23.36 7.09 -6.63
C ALA A 47 23.18 8.60 -6.80
N PRO A 48 22.42 9.25 -5.90
CA PRO A 48 22.42 10.70 -5.81
C PRO A 48 23.78 11.22 -5.33
N ILE A 49 24.10 12.48 -5.63
CA ILE A 49 25.34 13.16 -5.19
C ILE A 49 25.48 13.15 -3.66
N SER A 50 24.36 13.06 -2.93
CA SER A 50 24.31 13.01 -1.47
C SER A 50 24.62 11.64 -0.86
N TYR A 51 24.85 10.60 -1.68
CA TYR A 51 25.15 9.27 -1.17
C TYR A 51 26.65 9.15 -0.82
N PHE A 52 26.92 9.02 0.47
CA PHE A 52 28.27 8.81 1.04
C PHE A 52 28.36 7.45 1.76
N GLY A 53 27.62 6.45 1.27
CA GLY A 53 27.60 5.12 1.84
C GLY A 53 28.81 4.27 1.46
N PRO A 54 28.91 3.05 2.01
CA PRO A 54 30.08 2.18 1.85
C PRO A 54 30.18 1.48 0.48
N CYS A 55 29.13 1.53 -0.35
CA CYS A 55 29.15 0.95 -1.71
C CYS A 55 29.44 1.99 -2.79
N SER A 56 29.74 1.52 -4.01
CA SER A 56 29.89 2.37 -5.21
C SER A 56 28.66 3.25 -5.47
N SER A 57 28.87 4.37 -6.15
CA SER A 57 27.80 5.24 -6.66
C SER A 57 27.01 4.61 -7.83
N GLU A 58 27.42 3.43 -8.30
CA GLU A 58 26.72 2.64 -9.30
C GLU A 58 26.57 1.20 -8.81
N ILE A 59 25.34 0.68 -8.84
CA ILE A 59 25.03 -0.70 -8.45
C ILE A 59 24.20 -1.38 -9.53
N ILE A 60 24.35 -2.71 -9.66
CA ILE A 60 23.56 -3.51 -10.59
C ILE A 60 22.16 -3.73 -10.01
N SER A 61 21.13 -3.39 -10.78
CA SER A 61 19.74 -3.69 -10.49
C SER A 61 19.51 -5.20 -10.54
N THR A 62 19.20 -5.78 -9.39
CA THR A 62 18.75 -7.17 -9.26
C THR A 62 17.23 -7.23 -9.13
N ASN A 63 16.61 -8.35 -9.51
CA ASN A 63 15.18 -8.60 -9.25
C ASN A 63 14.97 -9.52 -8.05
N ASN A 64 16.06 -10.02 -7.44
CA ASN A 64 16.00 -10.90 -6.29
C ASN A 64 15.82 -10.08 -5.00
N ARG A 65 14.73 -10.36 -4.26
CA ARG A 65 14.38 -9.67 -3.00
C ARG A 65 15.43 -9.86 -1.90
N LEU A 66 16.04 -11.03 -1.83
CA LEU A 66 17.09 -11.32 -0.85
C LEU A 66 18.32 -10.45 -1.14
N ASP A 67 18.72 -10.38 -2.40
CA ASP A 67 19.85 -9.54 -2.81
C ASP A 67 19.57 -8.06 -2.56
N LYS A 68 18.33 -7.58 -2.82
CA LYS A 68 17.92 -6.22 -2.48
C LYS A 68 18.02 -5.95 -0.97
N GLY A 69 17.55 -6.87 -0.13
CA GLY A 69 17.67 -6.74 1.33
C GLY A 69 19.13 -6.75 1.81
N ILE A 70 19.99 -7.54 1.16
CA ILE A 70 21.44 -7.54 1.42
C ILE A 70 22.04 -6.19 1.01
N LEU A 71 21.65 -5.62 -0.13
CA LEU A 71 22.13 -4.31 -0.58
C LEU A 71 21.68 -3.18 0.36
N GLU A 72 20.43 -3.19 0.85
CA GLU A 72 19.97 -2.22 1.86
C GLU A 72 20.90 -2.21 3.07
N THR A 73 21.20 -3.40 3.59
CA THR A 73 22.02 -3.58 4.79
C THR A 73 23.47 -3.21 4.52
N LYS A 74 24.06 -3.69 3.42
CA LYS A 74 25.47 -3.50 3.10
C LYS A 74 25.80 -2.08 2.67
N CYS A 75 24.92 -1.44 1.90
CA CYS A 75 25.16 -0.14 1.29
C CYS A 75 24.51 1.02 2.04
N GLY A 76 23.73 0.77 3.09
CA GLY A 76 22.99 1.81 3.80
C GLY A 76 21.98 2.53 2.89
N ILE A 77 21.43 1.81 1.92
CA ILE A 77 20.41 2.29 0.98
C ILE A 77 19.05 1.74 1.39
N SER A 78 17.98 2.29 0.81
CA SER A 78 16.61 1.88 1.14
C SER A 78 15.79 1.79 -0.13
N TRP A 79 15.06 0.70 -0.33
CA TRP A 79 13.96 0.68 -1.28
C TRP A 79 12.75 1.42 -0.69
N PRO A 80 11.88 2.00 -1.54
CA PRO A 80 10.67 2.66 -1.09
C PRO A 80 9.81 1.72 -0.22
N CYS A 81 9.05 2.28 0.71
CA CYS A 81 8.04 1.51 1.42
C CYS A 81 6.90 1.10 0.48
N LEU A 82 6.29 -0.06 0.74
CA LEU A 82 4.95 -0.32 0.23
C LEU A 82 3.98 0.68 0.83
N GLU A 83 3.17 1.30 -0.02
CA GLU A 83 2.05 2.11 0.42
C GLU A 83 1.01 1.22 1.13
N VAL A 84 0.67 1.58 2.37
CA VAL A 84 -0.37 0.89 3.15
C VAL A 84 -1.72 1.45 2.73
N CYS A 85 -2.47 0.68 1.94
CA CYS A 85 -3.75 1.08 1.38
C CYS A 85 -4.65 -0.14 1.15
N GLU A 86 -5.95 0.08 1.02
CA GLU A 86 -6.86 -0.96 0.52
C GLU A 86 -6.54 -1.22 -0.96
N ARG A 87 -6.24 -2.49 -1.28
CA ARG A 87 -5.78 -2.89 -2.62
C ARG A 87 -6.97 -3.14 -3.54
N ASP A 88 -6.83 -2.72 -4.80
CA ASP A 88 -7.83 -3.05 -5.83
C ASP A 88 -7.57 -4.44 -6.40
N LEU A 89 -8.06 -5.46 -5.69
CA LEU A 89 -7.97 -6.87 -6.11
C LEU A 89 -8.90 -7.21 -7.28
N GLY A 90 -9.64 -6.23 -7.81
CA GLY A 90 -10.48 -6.36 -9.01
C GLY A 90 -9.74 -5.97 -10.28
N LYS A 91 -8.61 -5.26 -10.19
CA LYS A 91 -7.82 -4.80 -11.34
C LYS A 91 -6.48 -5.54 -11.41
N CYS A 92 -5.90 -5.59 -12.61
CA CYS A 92 -4.57 -6.15 -12.80
C CYS A 92 -3.52 -5.38 -11.99
N PRO A 93 -2.51 -6.10 -11.46
CA PRO A 93 -1.45 -5.48 -10.67
C PRO A 93 -0.56 -4.57 -11.52
N LYS A 94 0.26 -3.75 -10.87
CA LYS A 94 1.29 -2.90 -11.49
C LYS A 94 2.15 -3.73 -12.43
N ASN A 95 2.48 -3.15 -13.59
CA ASN A 95 3.23 -3.79 -14.68
C ASN A 95 2.54 -5.02 -15.29
N TRP A 96 1.23 -5.19 -15.09
CA TRP A 96 0.42 -6.17 -15.80
C TRP A 96 -0.67 -5.45 -16.61
N LEU A 97 -0.96 -5.97 -17.79
CA LEU A 97 -1.92 -5.44 -18.74
C LEU A 97 -3.23 -6.24 -18.66
N THR A 98 -4.35 -5.55 -18.79
CA THR A 98 -5.66 -6.18 -18.87
C THR A 98 -5.99 -6.49 -20.33
N SER A 99 -6.25 -7.76 -20.65
CA SER A 99 -6.72 -8.21 -21.96
C SER A 99 -7.79 -9.27 -21.81
N GLN A 100 -8.99 -9.05 -22.38
CA GLN A 100 -10.11 -10.00 -22.34
C GLN A 100 -10.39 -10.56 -20.93
N LYS A 101 -10.44 -9.68 -19.92
CA LYS A 101 -10.62 -10.01 -18.48
C LYS A 101 -9.50 -10.82 -17.82
N THR A 102 -8.38 -11.01 -18.51
CA THR A 102 -7.17 -11.62 -17.94
C THR A 102 -6.08 -10.59 -17.77
N CYS A 103 -5.19 -10.83 -16.82
CA CYS A 103 -3.98 -10.07 -16.59
C CYS A 103 -2.80 -10.77 -17.25
N THR A 104 -2.05 -10.06 -18.08
CA THR A 104 -0.79 -10.54 -18.68
C THR A 104 0.38 -9.66 -18.24
N PRO A 105 1.58 -10.21 -18.03
CA PRO A 105 2.73 -9.41 -17.64
C PRO A 105 3.14 -8.47 -18.78
N SER A 106 3.43 -7.21 -18.45
CA SER A 106 3.99 -6.25 -19.41
C SER A 106 5.51 -6.47 -19.58
N SER A 107 6.12 -5.82 -20.57
CA SER A 107 7.59 -5.81 -20.75
C SER A 107 8.36 -5.21 -19.56
N SER A 108 7.69 -4.42 -18.73
CA SER A 108 8.25 -3.80 -17.53
C SER A 108 8.20 -4.72 -16.30
N TYR A 109 7.41 -5.81 -16.34
CA TYR A 109 7.38 -6.76 -15.24
C TYR A 109 8.65 -7.62 -15.23
N LYS A 110 9.30 -7.68 -14.06
CA LYS A 110 10.59 -8.38 -13.86
C LYS A 110 10.50 -9.55 -12.89
N GLY A 111 9.29 -9.92 -12.48
CA GLY A 111 9.06 -11.08 -11.61
C GLY A 111 9.08 -12.40 -12.38
N ASN A 112 8.82 -13.50 -11.67
CA ASN A 112 8.98 -14.87 -12.13
C ASN A 112 7.72 -15.51 -12.76
N CYS A 113 6.55 -14.90 -12.58
CA CYS A 113 5.30 -15.41 -13.15
C CYS A 113 5.05 -15.00 -14.61
N SER A 114 4.38 -15.85 -15.38
CA SER A 114 4.05 -15.63 -16.78
C SER A 114 2.60 -16.03 -17.10
N GLY A 115 2.15 -15.67 -18.30
CA GLY A 115 0.85 -16.10 -18.85
C GLY A 115 -0.36 -15.25 -18.41
N PRO A 116 -1.51 -15.43 -19.07
CA PRO A 116 -2.75 -14.77 -18.72
C PRO A 116 -3.36 -15.36 -17.43
N VAL A 117 -3.75 -14.48 -16.50
CA VAL A 117 -4.36 -14.85 -15.23
C VAL A 117 -5.73 -14.21 -15.10
N SER A 118 -6.78 -14.98 -14.84
CA SER A 118 -8.11 -14.43 -14.53
C SER A 118 -8.23 -14.15 -13.03
N LEU A 119 -8.56 -12.91 -12.68
CA LEU A 119 -8.84 -12.52 -11.30
C LEU A 119 -10.27 -12.87 -10.87
N GLU A 120 -11.19 -13.08 -11.81
CA GLU A 120 -12.58 -13.44 -11.50
C GLU A 120 -12.67 -14.85 -10.92
N SER A 121 -11.75 -15.74 -11.30
CA SER A 121 -11.69 -17.13 -10.82
C SER A 121 -10.93 -17.32 -9.50
N MET A 122 -10.48 -16.23 -8.87
CA MET A 122 -9.68 -16.28 -7.65
C MET A 122 -10.41 -15.65 -6.45
N GLU A 123 -10.36 -16.34 -5.32
CA GLU A 123 -10.71 -15.77 -4.03
C GLU A 123 -9.69 -14.71 -3.58
N MET A 124 -10.09 -13.87 -2.63
CA MET A 124 -9.22 -12.82 -2.08
C MET A 124 -7.88 -13.36 -1.56
N SER A 125 -7.92 -14.45 -0.79
CA SER A 125 -6.73 -15.14 -0.25
C SER A 125 -5.79 -15.62 -1.36
N GLN A 126 -6.35 -16.18 -2.43
CA GLN A 126 -5.60 -16.65 -3.59
C GLN A 126 -4.92 -15.50 -4.33
N LYS A 127 -5.58 -14.35 -4.48
CA LYS A 127 -4.99 -13.14 -5.07
C LYS A 127 -3.82 -12.61 -4.23
N ILE A 128 -3.92 -12.66 -2.91
CA ILE A 128 -2.82 -12.25 -2.01
C ILE A 128 -1.63 -13.21 -2.12
N LEU A 129 -1.88 -14.52 -2.09
CA LEU A 129 -0.83 -15.53 -2.25
C LEU A 129 -0.16 -15.47 -3.62
N TRP A 130 -0.94 -15.25 -4.68
CA TRP A 130 -0.43 -14.98 -6.03
C TRP A 130 0.44 -13.72 -6.02
N GLY A 131 -0.02 -12.67 -5.34
CA GLY A 131 0.72 -11.47 -4.96
C GLY A 131 2.14 -11.75 -4.49
N MET A 132 2.23 -12.53 -3.42
CA MET A 132 3.49 -12.88 -2.76
C MET A 132 4.37 -13.78 -3.63
N LYS A 133 3.78 -14.78 -4.30
CA LYS A 133 4.50 -15.75 -5.13
C LYS A 133 5.15 -15.12 -6.36
N CYS A 134 4.43 -14.19 -6.98
CA CYS A 134 4.83 -13.57 -8.24
C CYS A 134 5.54 -12.23 -8.06
N ASP A 135 5.67 -11.75 -6.82
CA ASP A 135 6.19 -10.41 -6.51
C ASP A 135 5.46 -9.29 -7.30
N ILE A 136 4.15 -9.45 -7.42
CA ILE A 136 3.27 -8.51 -8.09
C ILE A 136 2.64 -7.58 -7.07
N HIS A 137 2.26 -6.39 -7.52
CA HIS A 137 1.74 -5.37 -6.64
C HIS A 137 0.40 -4.86 -7.16
N PHE A 138 -0.71 -5.24 -6.54
CA PHE A 138 -2.02 -4.66 -6.88
C PHE A 138 -2.02 -3.15 -6.66
N MET A 139 -2.59 -2.33 -7.51
CA MET A 139 -2.60 -0.89 -7.18
C MET A 139 -3.49 -0.64 -5.95
N CYS A 140 -3.25 0.44 -5.22
CA CYS A 140 -4.25 0.93 -4.27
C CYS A 140 -5.55 1.16 -5.02
N LYS A 141 -6.69 0.89 -4.38
CA LYS A 141 -7.95 1.45 -4.87
C LYS A 141 -7.75 2.95 -5.04
N GLU A 142 -8.30 3.52 -6.10
CA GLU A 142 -8.26 4.96 -6.30
C GLU A 142 -8.77 5.63 -5.02
N SER A 143 -7.83 6.20 -4.28
CA SER A 143 -8.09 7.01 -3.11
C SER A 143 -7.56 8.37 -3.47
N CYS A 144 -8.49 9.30 -3.60
CA CYS A 144 -8.14 10.70 -3.76
C CYS A 144 -7.35 11.19 -2.53
N GLN A 145 -6.57 12.25 -2.72
CA GLN A 145 -6.00 12.95 -1.58
C GLN A 145 -7.14 13.42 -0.68
N LYS A 146 -7.24 12.86 0.52
CA LYS A 146 -8.33 13.14 1.45
C LYS A 146 -8.26 14.58 1.94
N ASP A 147 -9.42 15.21 2.01
CA ASP A 147 -9.59 16.52 2.61
C ASP A 147 -9.94 16.37 4.09
N TYR A 148 -8.91 16.27 4.93
CA TYR A 148 -9.07 16.30 6.39
C TYR A 148 -9.35 17.71 6.94
N TYR A 149 -9.38 18.76 6.11
CA TYR A 149 -9.87 20.08 6.54
C TYR A 149 -11.40 20.12 6.61
N SER A 150 -12.09 19.22 5.89
CA SER A 150 -13.54 19.06 6.00
C SER A 150 -13.97 18.80 7.45
N LYS A 151 -15.05 19.47 7.86
CA LYS A 151 -15.57 19.41 9.24
C LYS A 151 -16.12 18.03 9.59
N CYS A 152 -16.77 17.36 8.63
CA CYS A 152 -17.38 16.05 8.79
C CYS A 152 -16.87 15.04 7.75
N PRO A 153 -16.99 13.73 8.03
CA PRO A 153 -16.81 12.70 7.02
C PRO A 153 -17.75 12.91 5.83
N LYS A 154 -17.40 12.33 4.68
CA LYS A 154 -18.24 12.26 3.49
C LYS A 154 -19.61 11.70 3.87
N ASP A 155 -20.65 12.31 3.32
CA ASP A 155 -22.08 12.00 3.54
C ASP A 155 -22.63 12.26 4.95
N TRP A 156 -21.79 12.69 5.91
CA TRP A 156 -22.23 13.13 7.23
C TRP A 156 -22.54 14.64 7.22
N LYS A 157 -23.64 15.04 7.83
CA LYS A 157 -24.12 16.43 7.83
C LYS A 157 -23.67 17.14 9.10
N LEU A 158 -23.18 18.38 8.95
CA LEU A 158 -22.89 19.23 10.09
C LEU A 158 -24.17 19.87 10.62
N VAL A 159 -24.60 19.48 11.82
CA VAL A 159 -25.79 19.98 12.50
C VAL A 159 -25.39 20.47 13.89
N ARG A 160 -25.56 21.77 14.16
CA ARG A 160 -25.25 22.40 15.47
C ARG A 160 -23.85 22.07 16.02
N GLY A 161 -22.85 21.98 15.13
CA GLY A 161 -21.46 21.69 15.51
C GLY A 161 -21.12 20.20 15.63
N ASN A 162 -22.09 19.31 15.46
CA ASN A 162 -21.88 17.86 15.44
C ASN A 162 -22.04 17.32 14.01
N CYS A 163 -21.32 16.26 13.70
CA CYS A 163 -21.48 15.50 12.47
C CYS A 163 -22.51 14.40 12.71
N GLU A 164 -23.61 14.43 11.95
CA GLU A 164 -24.68 13.45 11.98
C GLU A 164 -24.59 12.51 10.77
N ALA A 165 -24.58 11.21 11.03
CA ALA A 165 -24.48 10.16 10.04
C ALA A 165 -25.77 10.03 9.20
N PRO A 166 -25.69 9.52 7.97
CA PRO A 166 -26.88 9.18 7.19
C PRO A 166 -27.67 8.04 7.85
N LYS A 167 -28.98 7.95 7.56
CA LYS A 167 -29.89 6.93 8.13
C LYS A 167 -29.41 5.47 7.92
N GLY A 168 -28.60 5.20 6.89
CA GLY A 168 -28.07 3.87 6.59
C GLY A 168 -26.69 3.58 7.19
N TYR A 169 -26.18 4.42 8.08
CA TYR A 169 -24.89 4.18 8.72
C TYR A 169 -24.97 2.99 9.69
N ASN A 170 -24.25 1.92 9.37
CA ASN A 170 -24.16 0.69 10.16
C ASN A 170 -22.74 0.47 10.73
N GLY A 171 -21.97 1.56 10.89
CA GLY A 171 -20.62 1.47 11.44
C GLY A 171 -20.60 1.34 12.96
N PRO A 172 -19.43 1.08 13.54
CA PRO A 172 -19.28 0.75 14.97
C PRO A 172 -19.38 1.97 15.91
N CYS A 173 -19.45 3.19 15.39
CA CYS A 173 -19.50 4.42 16.19
C CYS A 173 -20.93 4.96 16.35
N HIS A 174 -21.09 5.90 17.28
CA HIS A 174 -22.37 6.58 17.46
C HIS A 174 -22.70 7.46 16.22
N PRO A 175 -23.96 7.51 15.73
CA PRO A 175 -24.36 8.29 14.55
C PRO A 175 -24.22 9.82 14.67
N ILE A 176 -23.84 10.32 15.85
CA ILE A 176 -23.64 11.75 16.11
C ILE A 176 -22.28 11.88 16.80
N ALA A 177 -21.37 12.68 16.21
CA ALA A 177 -20.01 12.86 16.72
C ALA A 177 -19.58 14.33 16.65
N ASN A 178 -18.97 14.85 17.72
CA ASN A 178 -18.32 16.15 17.70
C ASN A 178 -16.85 16.01 17.27
N LEU A 179 -16.51 16.54 16.10
CA LEU A 179 -15.17 16.41 15.51
C LEU A 179 -14.44 17.76 15.44
N SER A 180 -14.94 18.78 16.14
CA SER A 180 -14.45 20.16 16.01
C SER A 180 -12.99 20.35 16.45
N PHE A 181 -12.53 19.56 17.43
CA PHE A 181 -11.16 19.61 17.95
C PHE A 181 -10.23 18.55 17.35
N PHE A 182 -10.70 17.78 16.37
CA PHE A 182 -9.89 16.71 15.79
C PHE A 182 -8.86 17.30 14.81
N ASN A 183 -7.58 17.02 15.07
CA ASN A 183 -6.52 17.25 14.10
C ASN A 183 -6.54 16.17 13.00
N GLN A 184 -5.71 16.33 11.96
CA GLN A 184 -5.67 15.39 10.84
C GLN A 184 -5.48 13.93 11.27
N LYS A 185 -4.53 13.65 12.16
CA LYS A 185 -4.24 12.28 12.63
C LYS A 185 -5.42 11.67 13.38
N MET A 186 -6.14 12.47 14.17
CA MET A 186 -7.35 12.02 14.85
C MET A 186 -8.48 11.72 13.85
N LYS A 187 -8.60 12.50 12.77
CA LYS A 187 -9.57 12.25 11.69
C LYS A 187 -9.23 10.99 10.89
N GLU A 188 -7.95 10.73 10.62
CA GLU A 188 -7.48 9.47 10.03
C GLU A 188 -7.86 8.27 10.90
N GLN A 189 -7.64 8.36 12.22
CA GLN A 189 -8.05 7.32 13.16
C GLN A 189 -9.57 7.15 13.22
N PHE A 190 -10.32 8.25 13.21
CA PHE A 190 -11.78 8.21 13.18
C PHE A 190 -12.31 7.57 11.89
N GLU A 191 -11.69 7.85 10.74
CA GLU A 191 -12.03 7.22 9.45
C GLU A 191 -11.97 5.70 9.55
N VAL A 192 -10.87 5.18 10.09
CA VAL A 192 -10.65 3.74 10.26
C VAL A 192 -11.58 3.14 11.32
N VAL A 193 -11.60 3.72 12.53
CA VAL A 193 -12.34 3.17 13.67
C VAL A 193 -13.84 3.17 13.41
N CYS A 194 -14.37 4.25 12.84
CA CYS A 194 -15.81 4.39 12.61
C CYS A 194 -16.27 3.90 11.24
N ASN A 195 -15.36 3.35 10.42
CA ASN A 195 -15.63 2.91 9.05
C ASN A 195 -16.39 3.98 8.25
N VAL A 196 -15.91 5.22 8.33
CA VAL A 196 -16.39 6.36 7.54
C VAL A 196 -15.36 6.69 6.47
N LYS A 197 -15.60 7.71 5.64
CA LYS A 197 -14.64 8.18 4.64
C LYS A 197 -14.56 9.69 4.68
N TYR A 198 -13.39 10.31 4.62
CA TYR A 198 -13.31 11.76 4.34
C TYR A 198 -13.45 12.04 2.82
N PRO A 199 -13.98 13.23 2.45
CA PRO A 199 -14.09 13.65 1.05
C PRO A 199 -12.71 13.87 0.42
N CYS A 200 -12.70 13.99 -0.90
CA CYS A 200 -11.52 14.21 -1.72
C CYS A 200 -11.21 15.71 -1.85
N LYS A 201 -9.93 16.10 -1.80
CA LYS A 201 -9.48 17.42 -2.25
C LYS A 201 -9.79 17.57 -3.75
N GLY A 202 -10.35 18.72 -4.14
CA GLY A 202 -10.70 19.02 -5.54
C GLY A 202 -11.98 18.37 -6.05
N GLY A 203 -12.73 17.64 -5.21
CA GLY A 203 -14.04 17.08 -5.54
C GLY A 203 -14.00 15.93 -6.56
N LYS A 204 -14.12 14.69 -6.06
CA LYS A 204 -14.69 13.56 -6.80
C LYS A 204 -15.55 12.70 -5.85
#